data_AF-A0A7S2JXQ9-F1
#
_entry.id   AF-A0A7S2JXQ9-F1
#
_cell.length_a   1.000
_cell.length_b   1.000
_cell.length_c   1.000
_cell.angle_alpha   90.00
_cell.angle_beta   90.00
_cell.angle_gamma   90.00
#
_symmetry.space_group_name_H-M   'P 1'
#
loop_
_entity.id
_entity.type
_entity.pdbx_description
1 polymer ?
#
loop_
_entity_poly.entity_id
_entity_poly.type
_entity_poly.pdbx_seq_one_letter_code
_entity_poly.pdbx_strand_id
1 'polypeptide(L)'
;YGWWALGVSLLCMVLSAGALQMRRFGRSVPLLQRRLKEYQARLAALNPRPKACPRGPQRALQLSQLLDLADFFKDVVLARNMYFIEPTFVRSLTAAHRLSFAEVAGPAVVQWFVSHCWSHPFADTLQSLERHAFEYAVAAGQSTRDTAYWICTFSINRYAIEEELGDGHGRECSFFLALMDPNCRGTCMVVC
;
A
#
# COMPACT_ATOMS: atom_id res chain seq x y z
N TYR A 1 48.33 -39.47 -25.07
CA TYR A 1 48.27 -38.73 -23.79
C TYR A 1 47.33 -37.52 -23.83
N GLY A 2 46.15 -37.57 -24.48
CA GLY A 2 45.29 -36.37 -24.67
C GLY A 2 43.84 -36.48 -24.17
N TRP A 3 43.33 -37.69 -23.92
CA TRP A 3 41.90 -37.89 -23.61
C TRP A 3 41.50 -37.49 -22.19
N TRP A 4 42.42 -37.58 -21.22
CA TRP A 4 42.15 -37.18 -19.83
C TRP A 4 41.97 -35.66 -19.71
N ALA A 5 42.75 -34.87 -20.46
CA ALA A 5 42.69 -33.41 -20.44
C ALA A 5 41.37 -32.89 -21.04
N LEU A 6 40.86 -33.55 -22.08
CA LEU A 6 39.55 -33.26 -22.66
C LEU A 6 38.42 -33.60 -21.69
N GLY A 7 38.49 -34.75 -21.00
CA GLY A 7 37.49 -35.15 -20.00
C GLY A 7 37.40 -34.19 -18.82
N VAL A 8 38.55 -33.75 -18.29
CA VAL A 8 38.61 -32.76 -17.20
C VAL A 8 38.09 -31.39 -17.66
N SER A 9 38.42 -30.96 -18.88
CA SER A 9 37.96 -29.67 -19.41
C SER A 9 36.45 -29.64 -19.63
N LEU A 10 35.86 -30.75 -20.11
CA LEU A 10 34.42 -30.86 -20.31
C LEU A 10 33.67 -30.86 -18.97
N LEU A 11 34.20 -31.57 -17.97
CA LEU A 11 33.64 -31.58 -16.61
C LEU A 11 33.68 -30.18 -15.97
N CYS A 12 34.81 -29.47 -16.09
CA CYS A 12 34.94 -28.10 -15.60
C CYS A 12 33.95 -27.14 -16.29
N MET A 13 33.72 -27.28 -17.60
CA MET A 13 32.74 -26.48 -18.32
C MET A 13 31.30 -26.76 -17.86
N VAL A 14 30.93 -28.02 -17.67
CA VAL A 14 29.58 -28.40 -17.18
C VAL A 14 29.36 -27.90 -15.76
N LEU A 15 30.34 -28.05 -14.87
CA LEU A 15 30.27 -27.55 -13.49
C LEU A 15 30.20 -26.01 -13.44
N SER A 16 30.97 -25.33 -14.30
CA SER A 16 30.96 -23.88 -14.40
C SER A 16 29.63 -23.36 -14.96
N ALA A 17 29.10 -24.02 -15.99
CA ALA A 17 27.78 -23.71 -16.56
C ALA A 17 26.66 -23.96 -15.54
N GLY A 18 26.71 -25.08 -14.82
CA GLY A 18 25.77 -25.39 -13.73
C GLY A 18 25.84 -24.36 -12.60
N ALA A 19 27.04 -23.95 -12.18
CA ALA A 19 27.23 -22.91 -11.18
C ALA A 19 26.77 -21.53 -11.67
N LEU A 20 26.99 -21.17 -12.94
CA LEU A 20 26.48 -19.94 -13.54
C LEU A 20 24.96 -19.96 -13.69
N GLN A 21 24.36 -21.10 -14.03
CA GLN A 21 22.92 -21.27 -14.17
C GLN A 21 22.24 -21.24 -12.79
N MET A 22 22.80 -21.90 -11.77
CA MET A 22 22.35 -21.77 -10.39
C MET A 22 22.54 -20.35 -9.83
N ARG A 23 23.62 -19.64 -10.20
CA ARG A 23 23.79 -18.22 -9.88
C ARG A 23 22.83 -17.30 -10.66
N ARG A 24 22.43 -17.66 -11.88
CA ARG A 24 21.41 -16.94 -12.67
C ARG A 24 20.00 -17.17 -12.11
N PHE A 25 19.69 -18.38 -11.68
CA PHE A 25 18.44 -18.71 -10.98
C PHE A 25 18.40 -18.15 -9.55
N GLY A 26 19.56 -18.04 -8.89
CA GLY A 26 19.73 -17.40 -7.58
C GLY A 26 19.92 -15.88 -7.62
N ARG A 27 19.88 -15.26 -8.81
CA ARG A 27 20.02 -13.81 -8.98
C ARG A 27 18.65 -13.15 -9.02
N SER A 28 18.43 -12.37 -7.96
CA SER A 28 17.51 -11.24 -7.90
C SER A 28 16.04 -11.61 -7.71
N VAL A 29 15.62 -11.74 -6.46
CA VAL A 29 14.27 -11.25 -6.10
C VAL A 29 14.20 -9.82 -6.64
N PRO A 30 13.30 -9.48 -7.59
CA PRO A 30 13.19 -8.14 -8.14
C PRO A 30 13.18 -7.11 -7.02
N LEU A 31 13.88 -5.98 -7.17
CA LEU A 31 14.02 -4.95 -6.13
C LEU A 31 12.68 -4.66 -5.43
N LEU A 32 11.62 -4.52 -6.21
CA LEU A 32 10.25 -4.33 -5.73
C LEU A 32 9.77 -5.44 -4.78
N GLN A 33 9.97 -6.72 -5.12
CA GLN A 33 9.57 -7.84 -4.26
C GLN A 33 10.34 -7.84 -2.94
N ARG A 34 11.63 -7.47 -2.96
CA ARG A 34 12.43 -7.32 -1.74
C ARG A 34 11.88 -6.19 -0.87
N ARG A 35 11.61 -5.02 -1.48
CA ARG A 35 11.05 -3.84 -0.80
C ARG A 35 9.66 -4.14 -0.23
N LEU A 36 8.82 -4.86 -0.96
CA LEU A 36 7.51 -5.33 -0.47
C LEU A 36 7.65 -6.20 0.78
N LYS A 37 8.57 -7.18 0.79
CA LYS A 37 8.83 -8.02 1.97
C LYS A 37 9.36 -7.21 3.16
N GLU A 38 10.28 -6.28 2.91
CA GLU A 38 10.79 -5.37 3.93
C GLU A 38 9.66 -4.53 4.54
N TYR A 39 8.75 -4.00 3.72
CA TYR A 39 7.62 -3.20 4.20
C TYR A 39 6.57 -4.05 4.92
N GLN A 40 6.30 -5.28 4.45
CA GLN A 40 5.45 -6.24 5.17
C GLN A 40 5.98 -6.51 6.58
N ALA A 41 7.29 -6.68 6.75
CA ALA A 41 7.90 -6.85 8.07
C ALA A 41 7.71 -5.61 8.95
N ARG A 42 7.78 -4.40 8.39
CA ARG A 42 7.48 -3.15 9.13
C ARG A 42 6.03 -3.09 9.58
N LEU A 43 5.09 -3.40 8.68
CA LEU A 43 3.66 -3.46 9.01
C LEU A 43 3.39 -4.50 10.11
N ALA A 44 4.02 -5.67 10.04
CA ALA A 44 3.92 -6.70 11.07
C ALA A 44 4.53 -6.27 12.42
N ALA A 45 5.53 -5.38 12.43
CA ALA A 45 6.06 -4.82 13.67
C ALA A 45 5.09 -3.79 14.29
N LEU A 46 4.45 -2.97 13.46
CA LEU A 46 3.49 -1.93 13.90
C LEU A 46 2.13 -2.51 14.31
N ASN A 47 1.65 -3.49 13.56
CA ASN A 47 0.38 -4.18 13.78
C ASN A 47 0.58 -5.70 13.63
N PRO A 48 1.06 -6.40 14.68
CA PRO A 48 1.44 -7.81 14.60
C PRO A 48 0.28 -8.77 14.34
N ARG A 49 -0.96 -8.34 14.59
CA ARG A 49 -2.16 -9.15 14.40
C ARG A 49 -3.25 -8.29 13.76
N PRO A 50 -3.13 -7.98 12.46
CA PRO A 50 -4.17 -7.26 11.75
C PRO A 50 -5.51 -7.98 11.89
N LYS A 51 -6.56 -7.24 12.18
CA LYS A 51 -7.92 -7.75 12.32
C LYS A 51 -8.85 -6.92 11.46
N ALA A 52 -9.90 -7.57 10.98
CA ALA A 52 -10.99 -6.86 10.35
C ALA A 52 -11.61 -5.86 11.33
N CYS A 53 -11.97 -4.68 10.84
CA CYS A 53 -12.80 -3.71 11.53
C CYS A 53 -14.07 -3.45 10.69
N PRO A 54 -15.12 -2.84 11.28
CA PRO A 54 -16.32 -2.50 10.54
C PRO A 54 -16.01 -1.69 9.29
N ARG A 55 -16.75 -1.96 8.20
CA ARG A 55 -16.60 -1.24 6.93
C ARG A 55 -17.05 0.22 7.07
N GLY A 56 -16.47 1.09 6.26
CA GLY A 56 -16.73 2.53 6.32
C GLY A 56 -15.76 3.28 7.23
N PRO A 57 -16.23 4.02 8.26
CA PRO A 57 -15.45 5.08 8.89
C PRO A 57 -14.24 4.61 9.69
N GLN A 58 -14.21 3.35 10.14
CA GLN A 58 -13.09 2.79 10.91
C GLN A 58 -11.91 2.34 10.03
N ARG A 59 -11.94 2.61 8.71
CA ARG A 59 -10.87 2.22 7.77
C ARG A 59 -10.13 3.41 7.19
N ALA A 60 -9.92 4.46 7.98
CA ALA A 60 -9.04 5.56 7.60
C ALA A 60 -7.58 5.27 7.94
N LEU A 61 -6.67 6.04 7.36
CA LEU A 61 -5.25 6.05 7.64
C LEU A 61 -4.83 7.43 8.14
N GLN A 62 -3.96 7.48 9.13
CA GLN A 62 -3.29 8.71 9.49
C GLN A 62 -2.36 9.16 8.37
N LEU A 63 -2.16 10.48 8.25
CA LEU A 63 -1.21 11.05 7.31
C LEU A 63 0.20 10.46 7.49
N SER A 64 0.62 10.21 8.73
CA SER A 64 1.88 9.54 9.05
C SER A 64 2.08 8.21 8.32
N GLN A 65 1.04 7.38 8.24
CA GLN A 65 1.08 6.07 7.58
C GLN A 65 1.14 6.20 6.05
N LEU A 66 0.42 7.18 5.49
CA LEU A 66 0.46 7.47 4.06
C LEU A 66 1.83 7.99 3.62
N LEU A 67 2.43 8.87 4.42
CA LEU A 67 3.78 9.38 4.18
C LEU A 67 4.84 8.30 4.34
N ASP A 68 4.76 7.46 5.37
CA ASP A 68 5.68 6.33 5.53
C ASP A 68 5.64 5.38 4.33
N LEU A 69 4.45 5.06 3.81
CA LEU A 69 4.31 4.26 2.60
C LEU A 69 5.00 4.92 1.39
N ALA A 70 4.71 6.20 1.15
CA ALA A 70 5.26 6.92 0.01
C ALA A 70 6.77 7.13 0.12
N ASP A 71 7.26 7.54 1.28
CA ASP A 71 8.69 7.72 1.55
C ASP A 71 9.45 6.40 1.43
N PHE A 72 8.86 5.30 1.93
CA PHE A 72 9.49 3.99 1.82
C PHE A 72 9.62 3.56 0.37
N PHE A 73 8.61 3.79 -0.47
CA PHE A 73 8.62 3.39 -1.88
C PHE A 73 8.99 4.52 -2.85
N LYS A 74 9.53 5.64 -2.39
CA LYS A 74 9.77 6.84 -3.23
C LYS A 74 10.64 6.55 -4.47
N ASP A 75 11.58 5.63 -4.35
CA ASP A 75 12.48 5.16 -5.41
C ASP A 75 11.79 4.27 -6.46
N VAL A 76 10.60 3.77 -6.16
CA VAL A 76 9.79 2.91 -7.03
C VAL A 76 8.54 3.64 -7.54
N VAL A 77 7.89 4.42 -6.67
CA VAL A 77 6.65 5.15 -6.98
C VAL A 77 6.92 6.32 -7.91
N LEU A 78 7.93 7.16 -7.65
CA LEU A 78 8.23 8.36 -8.45
C LEU A 78 6.93 9.13 -8.81
N ALA A 79 6.62 9.29 -10.11
CA ALA A 79 5.42 9.96 -10.61
C ALA A 79 4.26 8.98 -10.95
N ARG A 80 4.21 7.79 -10.34
CA ARG A 80 3.15 6.80 -10.58
C ARG A 80 1.87 7.16 -9.82
N ASN A 81 0.75 6.66 -10.34
CA ASN A 81 -0.59 6.97 -9.88
C ASN A 81 -1.28 5.73 -9.28
N MET A 82 -2.56 5.83 -8.92
CA MET A 82 -3.27 4.76 -8.22
C MET A 82 -3.41 3.47 -9.03
N TYR A 83 -3.45 3.55 -10.37
CA TYR A 83 -3.44 2.36 -11.24
C TYR A 83 -2.17 1.53 -11.09
N PHE A 84 -1.06 2.14 -10.67
CA PHE A 84 0.16 1.43 -10.32
C PHE A 84 0.18 1.05 -8.83
N ILE A 85 -0.16 1.99 -7.95
CA ILE A 85 -0.05 1.80 -6.49
C ILE A 85 -0.93 0.63 -6.02
N GLU A 86 -2.17 0.57 -6.51
CA GLU A 86 -3.16 -0.38 -6.06
C GLU A 86 -2.74 -1.84 -6.31
N PRO A 87 -2.55 -2.28 -7.57
CA PRO A 87 -2.25 -3.68 -7.83
C PRO A 87 -0.83 -4.06 -7.39
N THR A 88 0.10 -3.10 -7.33
CA THR A 88 1.51 -3.36 -7.04
C THR A 88 1.78 -3.42 -5.54
N PHE A 89 1.33 -2.42 -4.79
CA PHE A 89 1.61 -2.29 -3.36
C PHE A 89 0.43 -2.74 -2.52
N VAL A 90 -0.73 -2.09 -2.67
CA VAL A 90 -1.87 -2.33 -1.78
C VAL A 90 -2.30 -3.78 -1.80
N ARG A 91 -2.51 -4.36 -2.99
CA ARG A 91 -2.90 -5.76 -3.12
C ARG A 91 -1.83 -6.72 -2.60
N SER A 92 -0.56 -6.46 -2.87
CA SER A 92 0.56 -7.30 -2.41
C SER A 92 0.73 -7.28 -0.89
N LEU A 93 0.57 -6.10 -0.26
CA LEU A 93 0.72 -5.92 1.18
C LEU A 93 -0.46 -6.51 1.96
N THR A 94 -1.64 -6.58 1.35
CA THR A 94 -2.87 -7.09 1.98
C THR A 94 -3.16 -8.57 1.72
N ALA A 95 -2.54 -9.17 0.71
CA ALA A 95 -2.84 -10.53 0.24
C ALA A 95 -2.78 -11.61 1.33
N ALA A 96 -1.82 -11.51 2.26
CA ALA A 96 -1.66 -12.50 3.33
C ALA A 96 -2.84 -12.49 4.33
N HIS A 97 -3.47 -11.34 4.53
CA HIS A 97 -4.53 -11.16 5.54
C HIS A 97 -5.94 -11.10 4.92
N ARG A 98 -6.05 -10.81 3.61
CA ARG A 98 -7.32 -10.57 2.92
C ARG A 98 -8.17 -9.45 3.56
N LEU A 99 -7.48 -8.37 3.96
CA LEU A 99 -8.05 -7.17 4.57
C LEU A 99 -7.82 -5.95 3.69
N SER A 100 -8.44 -4.82 4.01
CA SER A 100 -8.05 -3.51 3.48
C SER A 100 -6.65 -3.12 3.95
N PHE A 101 -6.00 -2.18 3.27
CA PHE A 101 -4.69 -1.70 3.72
C PHE A 101 -4.76 -0.95 5.04
N ALA A 102 -5.85 -0.21 5.29
CA ALA A 102 -6.10 0.45 6.57
C ALA A 102 -6.08 -0.55 7.75
N GLU A 103 -6.75 -1.69 7.60
CA GLU A 103 -6.77 -2.75 8.61
C GLU A 103 -5.39 -3.38 8.84
N VAL A 104 -4.57 -3.50 7.78
CA VAL A 104 -3.20 -4.01 7.87
C VAL A 104 -2.26 -3.00 8.53
N ALA A 105 -2.30 -1.74 8.12
CA ALA A 105 -1.39 -0.71 8.61
C ALA A 105 -1.72 -0.21 10.04
N GLY A 106 -2.93 -0.47 10.52
CA GLY A 106 -3.44 0.05 11.79
C GLY A 106 -4.54 1.07 11.53
N PRO A 107 -5.82 0.70 11.63
CA PRO A 107 -6.92 1.56 11.23
C PRO A 107 -7.10 2.76 12.15
N ALA A 108 -7.56 3.87 11.57
CA ALA A 108 -8.04 5.06 12.28
C ALA A 108 -9.51 5.33 11.93
N VAL A 109 -10.17 6.15 12.75
CA VAL A 109 -11.49 6.69 12.45
C VAL A 109 -11.34 7.86 11.48
N VAL A 110 -12.17 7.89 10.44
CA VAL A 110 -12.18 8.96 9.43
C VAL A 110 -12.35 10.32 10.08
N GLN A 111 -11.50 11.28 9.66
CA GLN A 111 -11.74 12.69 9.89
C GLN A 111 -12.04 13.41 8.57
N TRP A 112 -11.42 12.97 7.48
CA TRP A 112 -11.61 13.54 6.17
C TRP A 112 -11.78 12.45 5.13
N PHE A 113 -12.85 12.54 4.36
CA PHE A 113 -13.05 11.67 3.21
C PHE A 113 -12.28 12.22 2.02
N VAL A 114 -11.54 11.37 1.30
CA VAL A 114 -10.74 11.79 0.15
C VAL A 114 -11.32 11.20 -1.13
N SER A 115 -11.78 12.10 -1.99
CA SER A 115 -12.09 11.79 -3.38
C SER A 115 -10.91 12.23 -4.25
N HIS A 116 -10.26 11.28 -4.92
CA HIS A 116 -9.05 11.53 -5.68
C HIS A 116 -9.13 10.95 -7.10
N CYS A 117 -8.50 11.65 -8.02
CA CYS A 117 -8.35 11.22 -9.41
C CYS A 117 -7.29 10.10 -9.50
N TRP A 118 -7.68 8.90 -9.95
CA TRP A 118 -6.77 7.73 -10.00
C TRP A 118 -5.57 7.90 -10.92
N SER A 119 -5.69 8.76 -11.94
CA SER A 119 -4.61 9.05 -12.88
C SER A 119 -3.60 10.08 -12.36
N HIS A 120 -3.93 10.84 -11.32
CA HIS A 120 -3.05 11.84 -10.72
C HIS A 120 -1.87 11.17 -9.99
N PRO A 121 -0.64 11.73 -10.04
CA PRO A 121 0.48 11.18 -9.29
C PRO A 121 0.18 11.06 -7.79
N PHE A 122 0.61 9.96 -7.19
CA PHE A 122 0.35 9.73 -5.76
C PHE A 122 1.06 10.76 -4.88
N ALA A 123 2.28 11.15 -5.24
CA ALA A 123 3.05 12.15 -4.51
C ALA A 123 2.32 13.49 -4.43
N ASP A 124 1.70 13.94 -5.53
CA ASP A 124 0.96 15.20 -5.59
C ASP A 124 -0.34 15.13 -4.77
N THR A 125 -0.98 13.96 -4.75
CA THR A 125 -2.10 13.69 -3.85
C THR A 125 -1.67 13.85 -2.39
N LEU A 126 -0.54 13.26 -2.00
CA LEU A 126 -0.03 13.37 -0.63
C LEU A 126 0.38 14.79 -0.28
N GLN A 127 1.05 15.51 -1.18
CA GLN A 127 1.40 16.91 -0.96
C GLN A 127 0.15 17.76 -0.67
N SER A 128 -0.94 17.51 -1.39
CA SER A 128 -2.23 18.17 -1.15
C SER A 128 -2.79 17.83 0.23
N LEU A 129 -2.74 16.55 0.64
CA LEU A 129 -3.20 16.10 1.95
C LEU A 129 -2.30 16.60 3.11
N GLU A 130 -1.00 16.73 2.88
CA GLU A 130 -0.05 17.31 3.84
C GLU A 130 -0.36 18.78 4.08
N ARG A 131 -0.56 19.56 3.02
CA ARG A 131 -0.94 20.97 3.12
C ARG A 131 -2.28 21.13 3.86
N HIS A 132 -3.28 20.34 3.47
CA HIS A 132 -4.58 20.34 4.12
C HIS A 132 -4.49 19.99 5.61
N ALA A 133 -3.76 18.91 5.95
CA ALA A 133 -3.56 18.51 7.34
C ALA A 133 -2.83 19.58 8.14
N PHE A 134 -1.86 20.27 7.53
CA PHE A 134 -1.13 21.35 8.20
C PHE A 134 -2.06 22.50 8.58
N GLU A 135 -2.87 22.98 7.64
CA GLU A 135 -3.82 24.07 7.87
C GLU A 135 -4.88 23.69 8.92
N TYR A 136 -5.43 22.48 8.82
CA TYR A 136 -6.38 21.95 9.79
C TYR A 136 -5.75 21.81 11.18
N ALA A 137 -4.56 21.21 11.27
CA ALA A 137 -3.88 20.95 12.53
C ALA A 137 -3.51 22.24 13.26
N VAL A 138 -3.06 23.27 12.53
CA VAL A 138 -2.79 24.61 13.09
C VAL A 138 -4.07 25.21 13.67
N ALA A 139 -5.19 25.15 12.94
CA ALA A 139 -6.47 25.67 13.43
C ALA A 139 -7.02 24.89 14.64
N ALA A 140 -6.78 23.58 14.70
CA ALA A 140 -7.29 22.70 15.74
C ALA A 140 -6.35 22.51 16.95
N GLY A 141 -5.11 23.02 16.89
CA GLY A 141 -4.08 22.77 17.91
C GLY A 141 -3.68 21.29 18.00
N GLN A 142 -3.70 20.56 16.88
CA GLN A 142 -3.44 19.12 16.79
C GLN A 142 -2.12 18.83 16.05
N SER A 143 -1.66 17.58 16.10
CA SER A 143 -0.55 17.11 15.27
C SER A 143 -1.02 16.93 13.82
N THR A 144 -0.31 17.51 12.86
CA THR A 144 -0.54 17.31 11.42
C THR A 144 -0.54 15.82 11.05
N ARG A 145 0.37 15.05 11.66
CA ARG A 145 0.59 13.64 11.33
C ARG A 145 -0.53 12.70 11.75
N ASP A 146 -1.37 13.12 12.69
CA ASP A 146 -2.43 12.30 13.26
C ASP A 146 -3.76 12.49 12.51
N THR A 147 -3.79 13.40 11.52
CA THR A 147 -4.98 13.65 10.71
C THR A 147 -5.33 12.41 9.89
N ALA A 148 -6.56 11.90 10.05
CA ALA A 148 -6.99 10.64 9.47
C ALA A 148 -7.81 10.82 8.18
N TYR A 149 -7.35 10.20 7.11
CA TYR A 149 -7.92 10.24 5.77
C TYR A 149 -8.51 8.89 5.37
N TRP A 150 -9.77 8.91 4.96
CA TRP A 150 -10.40 7.77 4.32
C TRP A 150 -10.23 7.88 2.81
N ILE A 151 -9.51 6.94 2.20
CA ILE A 151 -9.15 6.97 0.77
C ILE A 151 -9.52 5.60 0.21
N CYS A 152 -10.43 5.56 -0.76
CA CYS A 152 -11.00 4.29 -1.26
C CYS A 152 -9.94 3.25 -1.65
N THR A 153 -8.79 3.68 -2.20
CA THR A 153 -7.71 2.78 -2.58
C THR A 153 -7.17 1.94 -1.43
N PHE A 154 -7.14 2.52 -0.22
CA PHE A 154 -6.57 1.90 0.98
C PHE A 154 -7.64 1.38 1.96
N SER A 155 -8.82 2.01 1.97
CA SER A 155 -9.89 1.76 2.94
C SER A 155 -10.86 0.64 2.54
N ILE A 156 -11.00 0.36 1.24
CA ILE A 156 -11.89 -0.69 0.74
C ILE A 156 -11.23 -2.06 0.86
N ASN A 157 -11.93 -3.04 1.44
CA ASN A 157 -11.49 -4.42 1.42
C ASN A 157 -11.80 -5.07 0.05
N ARG A 158 -10.80 -5.14 -0.83
CA ARG A 158 -10.97 -5.72 -2.17
C ARG A 158 -11.26 -7.22 -2.19
N TYR A 159 -11.10 -7.91 -1.06
CA TYR A 159 -11.43 -9.33 -0.97
C TYR A 159 -12.91 -9.57 -0.66
N ALA A 160 -13.68 -8.51 -0.40
CA ALA A 160 -15.11 -8.54 -0.04
C ALA A 160 -15.89 -7.42 -0.76
N ILE A 161 -15.65 -7.19 -2.06
CA ILE A 161 -16.19 -6.04 -2.80
C ILE A 161 -17.73 -5.94 -2.76
N GLU A 162 -18.46 -7.05 -2.83
CA GLU A 162 -19.93 -7.04 -2.78
C GLU A 162 -20.43 -6.41 -1.47
N GLU A 163 -19.83 -6.84 -0.36
CA GLU A 163 -20.06 -6.26 0.98
C GLU A 163 -19.64 -4.78 1.01
N GLU A 164 -18.50 -4.40 0.44
CA GLU A 164 -18.06 -2.99 0.39
C GLU A 164 -19.04 -2.07 -0.35
N LEU A 165 -19.75 -2.61 -1.33
CA LEU A 165 -20.76 -1.92 -2.13
C LEU A 165 -22.17 -2.01 -1.52
N GLY A 166 -22.30 -2.65 -0.35
CA GLY A 166 -23.54 -2.76 0.40
C GLY A 166 -24.54 -3.75 -0.21
N ASP A 167 -24.08 -4.73 -1.01
CA ASP A 167 -24.94 -5.79 -1.57
C ASP A 167 -26.16 -5.27 -2.36
N GLY A 168 -25.99 -4.12 -3.03
CA GLY A 168 -27.06 -3.43 -3.77
C GLY A 168 -27.79 -2.33 -2.98
N HIS A 169 -27.50 -2.21 -1.67
CA HIS A 169 -28.00 -1.15 -0.80
C HIS A 169 -26.96 -0.04 -0.66
N GLY A 170 -27.05 1.01 -1.47
CA GLY A 170 -26.05 2.09 -1.50
C GLY A 170 -25.83 2.81 -0.16
N ARG A 171 -26.81 2.83 0.74
CA ARG A 171 -26.66 3.39 2.10
C ARG A 171 -25.84 2.52 3.05
N GLU A 172 -25.58 1.28 2.65
CA GLU A 172 -24.81 0.33 3.42
C GLU A 172 -23.37 0.20 2.90
N CYS A 173 -23.06 0.79 1.73
CA CYS A 173 -21.72 0.75 1.18
C CYS A 173 -20.71 1.54 2.04
N SER A 174 -19.45 1.10 2.02
CA SER A 174 -18.37 1.70 2.81
C SER A 174 -18.19 3.20 2.54
N PHE A 175 -18.46 3.65 1.30
CA PHE A 175 -18.38 5.06 0.93
C PHE A 175 -19.40 5.90 1.68
N PHE A 176 -20.68 5.47 1.65
CA PHE A 176 -21.76 6.16 2.34
C PHE A 176 -21.52 6.16 3.86
N LEU A 177 -21.15 5.01 4.41
CA LEU A 177 -20.88 4.88 5.84
C LEU A 177 -19.73 5.80 6.30
N ALA A 178 -18.66 5.91 5.52
CA ALA A 178 -17.56 6.81 5.84
C ALA A 178 -17.95 8.29 5.72
N LEU A 179 -18.69 8.67 4.68
CA LEU A 179 -19.14 10.06 4.45
C LEU A 179 -20.15 10.53 5.50
N MET A 180 -21.00 9.64 5.98
CA MET A 180 -22.09 9.97 6.92
C MET A 180 -21.68 9.85 8.38
N ASP A 181 -20.46 9.41 8.67
CA ASP A 181 -19.98 9.30 10.05
C ASP A 181 -19.82 10.68 10.68
N PRO A 182 -20.26 10.90 11.93
CA PRO A 182 -20.13 12.19 12.62
C PRO A 182 -18.68 12.70 12.77
N ASN A 183 -17.68 11.81 12.70
CA ASN A 183 -16.28 12.19 12.73
C ASN A 183 -15.77 12.68 11.38
N CYS A 184 -16.47 12.37 10.27
CA CYS A 184 -16.14 12.87 8.94
C CYS A 184 -16.51 14.36 8.84
N ARG A 185 -15.49 15.23 8.84
CA ARG A 185 -15.62 16.69 8.87
C ARG A 185 -15.86 17.31 7.49
N GLY A 186 -15.64 16.53 6.45
CA GLY A 186 -15.84 16.95 5.07
C GLY A 186 -15.06 16.10 4.09
N THR A 187 -15.02 16.61 2.85
CA THR A 187 -14.44 15.92 1.71
C THR A 187 -13.26 16.72 1.15
N CYS A 188 -12.08 16.11 1.10
CA CYS A 188 -10.97 16.61 0.32
C CYS A 188 -11.12 16.12 -1.13
N MET A 189 -11.42 17.03 -2.05
CA MET A 189 -11.44 16.76 -3.49
C MET A 189 -10.06 17.02 -4.08
N VAL A 190 -9.32 15.96 -4.41
CA VAL A 190 -8.02 16.07 -5.09
C VAL A 190 -8.25 15.88 -6.59
N VAL A 191 -8.31 17.00 -7.30
CA VAL A 191 -8.65 17.06 -8.72
C VAL A 191 -7.42 16.93 -9.61
N CYS A 192 -7.60 16.25 -10.74
CA CYS A 192 -6.80 16.43 -11.94
C CYS A 192 -7.24 17.73 -12.63
#